data_AF-A0AAV2NVN3-F1
#
_entry.id   AF-A0AAV2NVN3-F1
#
_cell.length_a   1.000
_cell.length_b   1.000
_cell.length_c   1.000
_cell.angle_alpha   90.00
_cell.angle_beta   90.00
_cell.angle_gamma   90.00
#
_symmetry.space_group_name_H-M   'P 1'
#
loop_
_entity.id
_entity.type
_entity.pdbx_description
1 polymer ?
#
loop_
_entity_poly.entity_id
_entity_poly.type
_entity_poly.pdbx_seq_one_letter_code
_entity_poly.pdbx_strand_id
1 'polypeptide(L)'
;MADKIKSFFQKKKANTKFMKAGKGYKLTDSTSTICSSTESREPIRRTEPTEEAKIAGQAALARLEAKKTDKPRFNTSYAAIQARVKRELELERKAQQNLQQTENTALKEKKDRIEDPSIFAVTDVYFRCPYLSDEILLRDEWKKKIKEFLYEQVKGEEAGLTACLIIQSCNTGKEKIESCVETLGKYLDNIINNPDVEKYWKIRMCNRIFQEKVLPIEGALDFLKAAGFEQKKLLHNENEEDFLVWNPNNCNIENLIILDEALKSAEPIPIELDRNLQVLMPSQARMRNELPSSFFTITPEEIKREQQLRSEAVERNQMLRTKAMREKDEQRALRRYKFAVLRIKFPDGIILQGTFSVHEKFQNVIEFVDENLIDDKVFFSLVTPDGIKLIEECYDKTLLELRLIPTAILEFSWNTTDKENMPKGYLKEDVLSYIQAV
;
A
#
# COMPACT_ATOMS: atom_id res chain seq x y z
N MET A 1 -11.18 -36.26 -17.59
CA MET A 1 -10.11 -37.07 -18.23
C MET A 1 -8.77 -37.01 -17.48
N ALA A 2 -8.49 -35.95 -16.69
CA ALA A 2 -7.26 -35.80 -15.91
C ALA A 2 -7.08 -36.79 -14.74
N ASP A 3 -8.17 -37.26 -14.10
CA ASP A 3 -8.07 -38.15 -12.93
C ASP A 3 -7.65 -39.59 -13.29
N LYS A 4 -7.97 -40.05 -14.50
CA LYS A 4 -7.50 -41.35 -15.01
C LYS A 4 -5.99 -41.35 -15.27
N ILE A 5 -5.43 -40.20 -15.68
CA ILE A 5 -4.00 -40.05 -15.91
C ILE A 5 -3.24 -40.02 -14.57
N LYS A 6 -3.78 -39.34 -13.56
CA LYS A 6 -3.18 -39.24 -12.22
C LYS A 6 -3.10 -40.60 -11.50
N SER A 7 -4.17 -41.40 -11.60
CA SER A 7 -4.20 -42.77 -11.06
C SER A 7 -3.27 -43.73 -11.80
N PHE A 8 -3.06 -43.54 -13.10
CA PHE A 8 -2.08 -44.32 -13.88
C PHE A 8 -0.64 -44.09 -13.39
N PHE A 9 -0.25 -42.83 -13.16
CA PHE A 9 1.09 -42.52 -12.64
C PHE A 9 1.31 -42.97 -11.19
N GLN A 10 0.28 -42.98 -10.35
CA GLN A 10 0.37 -43.53 -8.99
C GLN A 10 0.57 -45.04 -8.98
N LYS A 11 -0.16 -45.81 -9.81
CA LYS A 11 0.06 -47.26 -9.97
C LYS A 11 1.46 -47.58 -10.46
N LYS A 12 1.99 -46.81 -11.41
CA LYS A 12 3.36 -47.02 -11.93
C LYS A 12 4.43 -46.78 -10.84
N LYS A 13 4.25 -45.76 -10.00
CA LYS A 13 5.16 -45.50 -8.85
C LYS A 13 5.11 -46.60 -7.79
N ALA A 14 3.93 -47.16 -7.50
CA ALA A 14 3.82 -48.28 -6.56
C ALA A 14 4.53 -49.53 -7.09
N ASN A 15 4.39 -49.83 -8.38
CA ASN A 15 5.00 -51.01 -9.00
C ASN A 15 6.54 -50.92 -9.05
N THR A 16 7.10 -49.72 -9.26
CA THR A 16 8.56 -49.51 -9.18
C THR A 16 9.13 -49.70 -7.77
N LYS A 17 8.34 -49.44 -6.72
CA LYS A 17 8.75 -49.69 -5.33
C LYS A 17 8.70 -51.18 -5.00
N PHE A 18 7.75 -51.93 -5.56
CA PHE A 18 7.66 -53.38 -5.41
C PHE A 18 8.77 -54.14 -6.15
N MET A 19 9.19 -53.67 -7.34
CA MET A 19 10.31 -54.26 -8.08
C MET A 19 11.69 -53.96 -7.47
N LYS A 20 11.83 -52.90 -6.66
CA LYS A 20 13.06 -52.57 -5.91
C LYS A 20 13.19 -53.29 -4.57
N ALA A 21 12.09 -53.85 -4.05
CA ALA A 21 12.13 -54.76 -2.92
C ALA A 21 12.46 -56.15 -3.49
N GLY A 22 13.69 -56.62 -3.28
CA GLY A 22 14.20 -57.86 -3.87
C GLY A 22 13.33 -59.12 -3.64
N LYS A 23 13.63 -60.19 -4.37
CA LYS A 23 12.88 -61.47 -4.36
C LYS A 23 12.65 -61.97 -2.93
N GLY A 24 11.38 -61.98 -2.50
CA GLY A 24 10.97 -62.56 -1.23
C GLY A 24 11.08 -64.08 -1.22
N TYR A 25 11.71 -64.64 -0.19
CA TYR A 25 11.78 -66.07 0.10
C TYR A 25 10.63 -66.47 1.03
N LYS A 26 9.96 -67.60 0.75
CA LYS A 26 8.92 -68.18 1.63
C LYS A 26 9.55 -69.23 2.56
N LEU A 27 9.08 -69.29 3.80
CA LEU A 27 9.60 -70.09 4.92
C LEU A 27 9.37 -71.62 4.82
N THR A 28 9.29 -72.20 3.62
CA THR A 28 9.01 -73.64 3.46
C THR A 28 10.00 -74.42 2.60
N ASP A 29 11.05 -73.79 2.07
CA ASP A 29 11.98 -74.51 1.19
C ASP A 29 13.23 -74.95 1.96
N SER A 30 13.20 -76.19 2.44
CA SER A 30 14.37 -76.95 2.86
C SER A 30 14.89 -77.75 1.67
N THR A 31 16.04 -77.39 1.09
CA THR A 31 16.88 -78.38 0.40
C THR A 31 18.35 -77.97 0.45
N SER A 32 19.10 -78.75 1.20
CA SER A 32 20.55 -78.86 1.18
C SER A 32 21.02 -79.41 -0.16
N THR A 33 22.03 -78.79 -0.76
CA THR A 33 22.94 -79.50 -1.68
C THR A 33 24.34 -78.90 -1.58
N ILE A 34 25.27 -79.81 -1.31
CA ILE A 34 26.70 -79.62 -1.11
C ILE A 34 27.39 -79.61 -2.48
N CYS A 35 28.36 -78.71 -2.70
CA CYS A 35 29.60 -79.02 -3.42
C CYS A 35 30.70 -77.97 -3.17
N SER A 36 31.93 -78.47 -3.21
CA SER A 36 33.15 -78.04 -2.52
C SER A 36 34.20 -77.40 -3.43
N SER A 37 35.05 -76.54 -2.86
CA SER A 37 36.53 -76.54 -3.03
C SER A 37 37.13 -75.45 -2.11
N THR A 38 37.62 -75.79 -0.91
CA THR A 38 39.04 -76.01 -0.57
C THR A 38 39.97 -74.83 -0.85
N GLU A 39 40.31 -74.08 0.21
CA GLU A 39 41.71 -73.70 0.49
C GLU A 39 41.88 -73.50 2.01
N SER A 40 42.84 -74.24 2.58
CA SER A 40 43.17 -74.27 4.01
C SER A 40 44.23 -73.23 4.34
N ARG A 41 43.95 -72.33 5.30
CA ARG A 41 44.97 -71.54 6.00
C ARG A 41 44.80 -71.70 7.51
N GLU A 42 45.90 -72.04 8.17
CA GLU A 42 46.01 -72.29 9.61
C GLU A 42 45.57 -71.08 10.46
N PRO A 43 45.02 -71.29 11.67
CA PRO A 43 44.58 -70.22 12.53
C PRO A 43 45.77 -69.54 13.23
N ILE A 44 46.06 -68.31 12.82
CA ILE A 44 46.99 -67.41 13.50
C ILE A 44 46.48 -67.17 14.93
N ARG A 45 47.28 -67.55 15.93
CA ARG A 45 47.03 -67.29 17.34
C ARG A 45 47.02 -65.77 17.59
N ARG A 46 45.95 -65.27 18.20
CA ARG A 46 45.79 -63.85 18.55
C ARG A 46 46.84 -63.43 19.57
N THR A 47 47.68 -62.46 19.19
CA THR A 47 48.56 -61.73 20.10
C THR A 47 47.72 -60.87 21.05
N GLU A 48 48.08 -60.86 22.33
CA GLU A 48 47.38 -60.03 23.32
C GLU A 48 47.53 -58.53 22.98
N PRO A 49 46.48 -57.72 23.18
CA PRO A 49 46.53 -56.29 22.89
C PRO A 49 47.59 -55.59 23.73
N THR A 50 48.38 -54.72 23.10
CA THR A 50 49.35 -53.83 23.74
C THR A 50 48.70 -52.94 24.80
N GLU A 51 49.48 -52.48 25.78
CA GLU A 51 49.04 -51.62 26.90
C GLU A 51 48.20 -50.43 26.41
N GLU A 52 48.61 -49.77 25.33
CA GLU A 52 47.88 -48.66 24.71
C GLU A 52 46.52 -49.08 24.13
N ALA A 53 46.42 -50.28 23.55
CA ALA A 53 45.16 -50.84 23.05
C ALA A 53 44.23 -51.26 24.18
N LYS A 54 44.77 -51.70 25.34
CA LYS A 54 43.99 -51.96 26.56
C LYS A 54 43.46 -50.65 27.16
N ILE A 55 44.29 -49.61 27.24
CA ILE A 55 43.87 -48.28 27.72
C ILE A 55 42.82 -47.66 26.79
N ALA A 56 42.99 -47.75 25.48
CA ALA A 56 42.00 -47.30 24.50
C ALA A 56 40.70 -48.12 24.57
N GLY A 57 40.80 -49.44 24.78
CA GLY A 57 39.64 -50.31 24.99
C GLY A 57 38.87 -49.99 26.28
N GLN A 58 39.59 -49.71 27.37
CA GLN A 58 39.00 -49.33 28.65
C GLN A 58 38.36 -47.94 28.58
N ALA A 59 38.99 -46.99 27.87
CA ALA A 59 38.40 -45.68 27.57
C ALA A 59 37.16 -45.78 26.67
N ALA A 60 37.13 -46.72 25.72
CA ALA A 60 35.95 -46.98 24.88
C ALA A 60 34.81 -47.63 25.67
N LEU A 61 35.11 -48.53 26.61
CA LEU A 61 34.12 -49.12 27.52
C LEU A 61 33.55 -48.09 28.49
N ALA A 62 34.38 -47.21 29.07
CA ALA A 62 33.91 -46.09 29.90
C ALA A 62 33.00 -45.13 29.11
N ARG A 63 33.28 -44.90 27.82
CA ARG A 63 32.39 -44.13 26.93
C ARG A 63 31.08 -44.85 26.62
N LEU A 64 31.06 -46.18 26.56
CA LEU A 64 29.84 -46.98 26.39
C LEU A 64 28.99 -47.04 27.66
N GLU A 65 29.62 -47.11 28.83
CA GLU A 65 28.94 -47.10 30.13
C GLU A 65 28.36 -45.71 30.46
N ALA A 66 29.09 -44.62 30.18
CA ALA A 66 28.53 -43.27 30.25
C ALA A 66 27.36 -43.06 29.28
N LYS A 67 27.35 -43.77 28.13
CA LYS A 67 26.21 -43.80 27.18
C LYS A 67 25.05 -44.71 27.61
N LYS A 68 25.22 -45.54 28.64
CA LYS A 68 24.15 -46.38 29.22
C LYS A 68 23.44 -45.66 30.38
N THR A 69 24.06 -44.68 31.03
CA THR A 69 23.44 -43.86 32.07
C THR A 69 22.80 -42.56 31.54
N ASP A 70 23.23 -42.04 30.38
CA ASP A 70 22.63 -40.86 29.72
C ASP A 70 22.03 -41.18 28.35
N LYS A 71 21.13 -42.16 28.31
CA LYS A 71 20.05 -42.16 27.33
C LYS A 71 18.76 -42.04 28.11
N PRO A 72 18.09 -40.86 28.14
CA PRO A 72 16.68 -40.89 28.48
C PRO A 72 16.04 -41.85 27.48
N ARG A 73 15.37 -42.90 27.98
CA ARG A 73 14.48 -43.71 27.15
C ARG A 73 13.70 -42.74 26.27
N PHE A 74 13.72 -42.94 24.96
CA PHE A 74 12.96 -42.15 24.00
C PHE A 74 11.46 -42.47 24.18
N ASN A 75 10.92 -42.03 25.32
CA ASN A 75 9.52 -41.86 25.65
C ASN A 75 9.33 -40.36 25.89
N THR A 76 9.79 -39.54 24.95
CA THR A 76 9.20 -38.21 24.76
C THR A 76 7.79 -38.47 24.25
N SER A 77 6.85 -38.71 25.16
CA SER A 77 5.43 -38.75 24.81
C SER A 77 5.10 -37.46 24.07
N TYR A 78 4.14 -37.51 23.14
CA TYR A 78 3.65 -36.33 22.45
C TYR A 78 3.38 -35.16 23.43
N ALA A 79 2.92 -35.48 24.65
CA ALA A 79 2.72 -34.54 25.75
C ALA A 79 4.02 -33.85 26.25
N ALA A 80 5.17 -34.53 26.27
CA ALA A 80 6.45 -33.93 26.67
C ALA A 80 6.97 -32.94 25.62
N ILE A 81 6.75 -33.25 24.33
CA ILE A 81 7.07 -32.34 23.22
C ILE A 81 6.12 -31.14 23.27
N GLN A 82 4.82 -31.37 23.47
CA GLN A 82 3.81 -30.32 23.60
C GLN A 82 4.07 -29.42 24.81
N ALA A 83 4.49 -29.96 25.95
CA ALA A 83 4.81 -29.19 27.15
C ALA A 83 6.06 -28.32 26.96
N ARG A 84 7.07 -28.82 26.24
CA ARG A 84 8.29 -28.05 25.95
C ARG A 84 8.00 -26.92 24.97
N VAL A 85 7.25 -27.19 23.90
CA VAL A 85 6.77 -26.18 22.94
C VAL A 85 5.92 -25.11 23.65
N LYS A 86 4.99 -25.52 24.53
CA LYS A 86 4.16 -24.58 25.29
C LYS A 86 4.99 -23.69 26.22
N ARG A 87 6.03 -24.24 26.87
CA ARG A 87 6.90 -23.49 27.78
C ARG A 87 7.80 -22.51 27.03
N GLU A 88 8.36 -22.91 25.89
CA GLU A 88 9.15 -22.01 25.03
C GLU A 88 8.26 -20.88 24.48
N LEU A 89 7.03 -21.17 24.04
CA LEU A 89 6.07 -20.18 23.56
C LEU A 89 5.62 -19.21 24.66
N GLU A 90 5.45 -19.68 25.90
CA GLU A 90 5.11 -18.82 27.04
C GLU A 90 6.27 -17.90 27.45
N LEU A 91 7.50 -18.41 27.41
CA LEU A 91 8.70 -17.61 27.68
C LEU A 91 8.93 -16.55 26.60
N GLU A 92 8.71 -16.89 25.33
CA GLU A 92 8.79 -15.95 24.22
C GLU A 92 7.69 -14.90 24.30
N ARG A 93 6.45 -15.29 24.65
CA ARG A 93 5.35 -14.35 24.93
C ARG A 93 5.67 -13.40 26.09
N LYS A 94 6.28 -13.89 27.17
CA LYS A 94 6.71 -13.06 28.31
C LYS A 94 7.84 -12.11 27.93
N ALA A 95 8.82 -12.56 27.14
CA ALA A 95 9.89 -11.71 26.62
C ALA A 95 9.34 -10.62 25.68
N GLN A 96 8.37 -10.96 24.82
CA GLN A 96 7.67 -10.00 23.95
C GLN A 96 6.80 -9.02 24.74
N GLN A 97 6.14 -9.45 25.81
CA GLN A 97 5.38 -8.55 26.70
C GLN A 97 6.29 -7.57 27.42
N ASN A 98 7.47 -8.02 27.86
CA ASN A 98 8.47 -7.12 28.44
C ASN A 98 9.01 -6.13 27.40
N LEU A 99 9.33 -6.58 26.18
CA LEU A 99 9.70 -5.70 25.06
C LEU A 99 8.59 -4.70 24.72
N GLN A 100 7.32 -5.14 24.69
CA GLN A 100 6.16 -4.27 24.47
C GLN A 100 5.95 -3.28 25.61
N GLN A 101 6.24 -3.64 26.86
CA GLN A 101 6.20 -2.70 27.98
C GLN A 101 7.32 -1.67 27.86
N THR A 102 8.56 -2.09 27.57
CA THR A 102 9.68 -1.18 27.34
C THR A 102 9.45 -0.27 26.13
N GLU A 103 8.87 -0.78 25.04
CA GLU A 103 8.50 -0.01 23.86
C GLU A 103 7.27 0.88 24.09
N ASN A 104 6.28 0.47 24.88
CA ASN A 104 5.16 1.35 25.23
C ASN A 104 5.62 2.51 26.14
N THR A 105 6.61 2.28 26.99
CA THR A 105 7.26 3.36 27.76
C THR A 105 8.08 4.26 26.81
N ALA A 106 8.82 3.70 25.85
CA ALA A 106 9.54 4.46 24.83
C ALA A 106 8.62 5.19 23.82
N LEU A 107 7.44 4.66 23.51
CA LEU A 107 6.41 5.27 22.65
C LEU A 107 5.64 6.37 23.39
N LYS A 108 5.45 6.24 24.71
CA LYS A 108 4.99 7.35 25.56
C LYS A 108 6.02 8.47 25.58
N GLU A 109 7.30 8.14 25.76
CA GLU A 109 8.40 9.11 25.67
C GLU A 109 8.54 9.73 24.26
N LYS A 110 8.18 9.02 23.18
CA LYS A 110 8.12 9.58 21.82
C LYS A 110 6.91 10.46 21.56
N LYS A 111 5.74 10.15 22.14
CA LYS A 111 4.54 11.00 22.05
C LYS A 111 4.71 12.32 22.81
N ASP A 112 5.53 12.31 23.86
CA ASP A 112 5.84 13.50 24.67
C ASP A 112 7.08 14.26 24.18
N ARG A 113 7.82 13.74 23.19
CA ARG A 113 8.84 14.50 22.46
C ARG A 113 8.15 15.33 21.39
N ILE A 114 8.24 16.64 21.52
CA ILE A 114 8.05 17.56 20.40
C ILE A 114 9.02 17.10 19.32
N GLU A 115 8.53 16.49 18.24
CA GLU A 115 9.35 16.10 17.10
C GLU A 115 9.90 17.40 16.50
N ASP A 116 11.22 17.61 16.62
CA ASP A 116 11.87 18.84 16.14
C ASP A 116 11.60 18.99 14.63
N PRO A 117 10.88 20.03 14.18
CA PRO A 117 10.50 20.21 12.76
C PRO A 117 11.70 20.22 11.81
N SER A 118 12.90 20.47 12.33
CA SER A 118 14.17 20.58 11.62
C SER A 118 14.75 19.23 11.13
N ILE A 119 14.24 18.10 11.62
CA ILE A 119 14.72 16.74 11.28
C ILE A 119 13.89 16.13 10.14
N PHE A 120 12.70 16.68 9.86
CA PHE A 120 11.87 16.18 8.77
C PHE A 120 12.41 16.56 7.40
N ALA A 121 12.38 15.60 6.48
CA ALA A 121 12.61 15.83 5.06
C ALA A 121 11.59 16.81 4.49
N VAL A 122 10.34 16.73 4.95
CA VAL A 122 9.22 17.59 4.56
C VAL A 122 8.35 17.80 5.81
N THR A 123 7.92 19.03 6.09
CA THR A 123 7.07 19.34 7.26
C THR A 123 5.71 18.65 7.18
N ASP A 124 5.06 18.72 6.01
CA ASP A 124 3.80 18.04 5.73
C ASP A 124 3.51 18.00 4.22
N VAL A 125 2.43 17.32 3.84
CA VAL A 125 1.99 17.23 2.44
C VAL A 125 1.02 18.35 2.10
N TYR A 126 1.43 19.24 1.20
CA TYR A 126 0.64 20.38 0.78
C TYR A 126 0.01 20.19 -0.60
N PHE A 127 -1.01 20.97 -0.88
CA PHE A 127 -1.76 20.92 -2.13
C PHE A 127 -1.99 22.33 -2.66
N ARG A 128 -2.21 22.44 -3.97
CA ARG A 128 -2.64 23.68 -4.65
C ARG A 128 -3.87 23.42 -5.52
N CYS A 129 -4.64 24.46 -5.76
CA CYS A 129 -5.77 24.44 -6.68
C CYS A 129 -5.69 25.66 -7.61
N PRO A 130 -5.18 25.49 -8.85
CA PRO A 130 -4.99 26.60 -9.78
C PRO A 130 -6.25 27.41 -10.09
N TYR A 131 -7.43 26.78 -9.97
CA TYR A 131 -8.72 27.39 -10.28
C TYR A 131 -9.26 28.32 -9.20
N LEU A 132 -8.75 28.23 -7.97
CA LEU A 132 -9.30 28.97 -6.83
C LEU A 132 -8.33 30.03 -6.30
N SER A 133 -7.09 29.63 -6.01
CA SER A 133 -6.06 30.54 -5.49
C SER A 133 -4.68 29.89 -5.61
N ASP A 134 -3.64 30.71 -5.71
CA ASP A 134 -2.24 30.26 -5.72
C ASP A 134 -1.67 29.84 -4.35
N GLU A 135 -2.49 29.84 -3.30
CA GLU A 135 -2.08 29.42 -1.96
C GLU A 135 -1.73 27.92 -1.88
N ILE A 136 -0.83 27.58 -0.95
CA ILE A 136 -0.38 26.22 -0.68
C ILE A 136 -0.87 25.83 0.72
N LEU A 137 -1.82 24.90 0.80
CA LEU A 137 -2.53 24.55 2.03
C LEU A 137 -2.62 23.03 2.23
N LEU A 138 -2.98 22.61 3.43
CA LEU A 138 -3.27 21.21 3.71
C LEU A 138 -4.55 20.77 2.99
N ARG A 139 -4.68 19.46 2.71
CA ARG A 139 -5.85 18.91 2.00
C ARG A 139 -7.18 19.24 2.68
N ASP A 140 -7.23 19.20 4.01
CA ASP A 140 -8.48 19.45 4.74
C ASP A 140 -8.84 20.93 4.82
N GLU A 141 -7.85 21.82 4.79
CA GLU A 141 -8.05 23.27 4.65
C GLU A 141 -8.59 23.59 3.26
N TRP A 142 -8.02 22.99 2.21
CA TRP A 142 -8.54 23.12 0.85
C TRP A 142 -9.99 22.65 0.71
N LYS A 143 -10.37 21.52 1.33
CA LYS A 143 -11.77 21.07 1.34
C LYS A 143 -12.71 22.11 1.95
N LYS A 144 -12.29 22.76 3.05
CA LYS A 144 -13.08 23.82 3.68
C LYS A 144 -13.15 25.06 2.79
N LYS A 145 -12.02 25.50 2.24
CA LYS A 145 -11.94 26.68 1.37
C LYS A 145 -12.75 26.51 0.08
N ILE A 146 -12.66 25.34 -0.56
CA ILE A 146 -13.48 25.00 -1.74
C ILE A 146 -14.96 25.02 -1.37
N LYS A 147 -15.33 24.40 -0.24
CA LYS A 147 -16.71 24.39 0.24
C LYS A 147 -17.23 25.81 0.47
N GLU A 148 -16.49 26.64 1.20
CA GLU A 148 -16.85 28.03 1.49
C GLU A 148 -17.01 28.84 0.20
N PHE A 149 -16.06 28.73 -0.72
CA PHE A 149 -16.11 29.38 -2.03
C PHE A 149 -17.35 28.97 -2.82
N LEU A 150 -17.63 27.66 -2.92
CA LEU A 150 -18.79 27.17 -3.65
C LEU A 150 -20.10 27.64 -3.00
N TYR A 151 -20.22 27.62 -1.66
CA TYR A 151 -21.42 28.10 -0.99
C TYR A 151 -21.63 29.61 -1.07
N GLU A 152 -20.56 30.39 -1.23
CA GLU A 152 -20.64 31.82 -1.53
C GLU A 152 -21.18 32.05 -2.95
N GLN A 153 -20.69 31.28 -3.93
CA GLN A 153 -21.13 31.34 -5.33
C GLN A 153 -22.56 30.83 -5.55
N VAL A 154 -23.05 29.87 -4.74
CA VAL A 154 -24.45 29.38 -4.80
C VAL A 154 -25.48 30.49 -4.59
N LYS A 155 -25.11 31.61 -3.96
CA LYS A 155 -26.02 32.76 -3.77
C LYS A 155 -26.17 33.64 -5.02
N GLY A 156 -25.38 33.39 -6.07
CA GLY A 156 -25.38 34.13 -7.32
C GLY A 156 -26.35 33.58 -8.38
N GLU A 157 -26.22 34.08 -9.61
CA GLU A 157 -27.09 33.74 -10.75
C GLU A 157 -26.91 32.29 -11.24
N GLU A 158 -25.75 31.67 -11.00
CA GLU A 158 -25.42 30.31 -11.45
C GLU A 158 -25.58 29.24 -10.36
N ALA A 159 -26.51 29.46 -9.41
CA ALA A 159 -26.71 28.60 -8.24
C ALA A 159 -26.80 27.10 -8.56
N GLY A 160 -27.43 26.74 -9.69
CA GLY A 160 -27.59 25.35 -10.11
C GLY A 160 -26.29 24.70 -10.60
N LEU A 161 -25.45 25.44 -11.33
CA LEU A 161 -24.14 24.94 -11.78
C LEU A 161 -23.19 24.78 -10.59
N THR A 162 -23.18 25.76 -9.69
CA THR A 162 -22.37 25.67 -8.47
C THR A 162 -22.82 24.51 -7.59
N ALA A 163 -24.12 24.24 -7.47
CA ALA A 163 -24.63 23.09 -6.74
C ALA A 163 -24.17 21.75 -7.35
N CYS A 164 -24.07 21.64 -8.69
CA CYS A 164 -23.48 20.47 -9.35
C CYS A 164 -22.01 20.25 -8.91
N LEU A 165 -21.22 21.32 -8.85
CA LEU A 165 -19.84 21.27 -8.39
C LEU A 165 -19.73 20.88 -6.92
N ILE A 166 -20.66 21.32 -6.05
CA ILE A 166 -20.71 20.92 -4.63
C ILE A 166 -20.97 19.42 -4.51
N ILE A 167 -21.94 18.90 -5.27
CA ILE A 167 -22.29 17.48 -5.27
C ILE A 167 -21.05 16.64 -5.58
N GLN A 168 -20.26 17.04 -6.57
CA GLN A 168 -19.04 16.31 -6.98
C GLN A 168 -17.84 16.54 -6.04
N SER A 169 -17.63 17.77 -5.57
CA SER A 169 -16.37 18.17 -4.91
C SER A 169 -16.40 18.03 -3.37
N CYS A 170 -17.56 18.19 -2.74
CA CYS A 170 -17.68 18.21 -1.27
C CYS A 170 -18.09 16.86 -0.67
N ASN A 171 -18.47 15.88 -1.49
CA ASN A 171 -18.93 14.57 -1.04
C ASN A 171 -17.85 13.50 -1.17
N THR A 172 -18.01 12.39 -0.42
CA THR A 172 -17.08 11.25 -0.47
C THR A 172 -17.79 9.96 -0.88
N GLY A 173 -17.12 9.15 -1.67
CA GLY A 173 -17.64 7.87 -2.18
C GLY A 173 -18.30 8.03 -3.54
N LYS A 174 -17.54 7.69 -4.60
CA LYS A 174 -17.94 7.84 -6.01
C LYS A 174 -19.30 7.20 -6.31
N GLU A 175 -19.54 5.99 -5.82
CA GLU A 175 -20.80 5.26 -6.03
C GLU A 175 -22.03 5.99 -5.45
N LYS A 176 -21.88 6.66 -4.29
CA LYS A 176 -22.99 7.40 -3.68
C LYS A 176 -23.30 8.67 -4.48
N ILE A 177 -22.27 9.35 -4.96
CA ILE A 177 -22.39 10.55 -5.78
C ILE A 177 -23.06 10.19 -7.11
N GLU A 178 -22.57 9.16 -7.81
CA GLU A 178 -23.15 8.67 -9.06
C GLU A 178 -24.63 8.27 -8.88
N SER A 179 -24.94 7.54 -7.80
CA SER A 179 -26.33 7.15 -7.51
C SER A 179 -27.24 8.35 -7.18
N CYS A 180 -26.70 9.43 -6.62
CA CYS A 180 -27.44 10.66 -6.39
C CYS A 180 -27.69 11.41 -7.70
N VAL A 181 -26.64 11.60 -8.50
CA VAL A 181 -26.70 12.22 -9.83
C VAL A 181 -27.71 11.49 -10.73
N GLU A 182 -27.70 10.17 -10.75
CA GLU A 182 -28.67 9.37 -11.51
C GLU A 182 -30.12 9.58 -11.03
N THR A 183 -30.32 9.74 -9.71
CA THR A 183 -31.65 9.96 -9.12
C THR A 183 -32.16 11.37 -9.41
N LEU A 184 -31.29 12.38 -9.30
CA LEU A 184 -31.58 13.77 -9.64
C LEU A 184 -31.88 13.92 -11.13
N GLY A 185 -31.07 13.33 -12.00
CA GLY A 185 -31.29 13.30 -13.44
C GLY A 185 -32.66 12.68 -13.79
N LYS A 186 -33.03 11.56 -13.15
CA LYS A 186 -34.37 10.97 -13.33
C LYS A 186 -35.51 11.92 -12.92
N TYR A 187 -35.35 12.72 -11.88
CA TYR A 187 -36.38 13.70 -11.50
C TYR A 187 -36.52 14.79 -12.56
N LEU A 188 -35.41 15.31 -13.09
CA LEU A 188 -35.42 16.30 -14.15
C LEU A 188 -35.96 15.72 -15.47
N ASP A 189 -35.47 14.55 -15.89
CA ASP A 189 -35.90 13.83 -17.11
C ASP A 189 -37.42 13.60 -17.12
N ASN A 190 -38.02 13.26 -15.97
CA ASN A 190 -39.46 13.05 -15.89
C ASN A 190 -40.26 14.34 -16.18
N ILE A 191 -39.76 15.49 -15.72
CA ILE A 191 -40.38 16.80 -15.95
C ILE A 191 -40.11 17.27 -17.38
N ILE A 192 -38.88 17.16 -17.86
CA ILE A 192 -38.47 17.57 -19.22
C ILE A 192 -39.27 16.80 -20.28
N ASN A 193 -39.43 15.48 -20.11
CA ASN A 193 -40.15 14.66 -21.09
C ASN A 193 -41.68 14.75 -20.95
N ASN A 194 -42.20 15.12 -19.77
CA ASN A 194 -43.65 15.18 -19.51
C ASN A 194 -44.02 16.47 -18.75
N PRO A 195 -43.87 17.65 -19.38
CA PRO A 195 -44.02 18.92 -18.69
C PRO A 195 -45.43 19.14 -18.14
N ASP A 196 -46.48 18.70 -18.83
CA ASP A 196 -47.88 18.94 -18.43
C ASP A 196 -48.38 18.02 -17.30
N VAL A 197 -47.58 17.05 -16.86
CA VAL A 197 -48.02 16.02 -15.91
C VAL A 197 -47.58 16.41 -14.48
N GLU A 198 -48.49 17.05 -13.75
CA GLU A 198 -48.25 17.56 -12.37
C GLU A 198 -47.79 16.48 -11.37
N LYS A 199 -48.04 15.20 -11.65
CA LYS A 199 -47.56 14.08 -10.81
C LYS A 199 -46.02 14.08 -10.71
N TYR A 200 -45.32 14.44 -11.78
CA TYR A 200 -43.85 14.47 -11.81
C TYR A 200 -43.26 15.73 -11.18
N TRP A 201 -44.08 16.75 -10.94
CA TRP A 201 -43.64 17.98 -10.28
C TRP A 201 -43.48 17.82 -8.77
N LYS A 202 -43.93 16.69 -8.19
CA LYS A 202 -43.94 16.48 -6.73
C LYS A 202 -43.00 15.34 -6.35
N ILE A 203 -42.01 15.65 -5.51
CA ILE A 203 -41.09 14.66 -4.92
C ILE A 203 -41.37 14.59 -3.43
N ARG A 204 -41.69 13.39 -2.94
CA ARG A 204 -41.92 13.14 -1.51
C ARG A 204 -40.58 12.99 -0.78
N MET A 205 -40.29 13.85 0.19
CA MET A 205 -39.00 13.81 0.91
C MET A 205 -38.88 12.58 1.83
N CYS A 206 -40.00 12.04 2.31
CA CYS A 206 -40.03 10.79 3.08
C CYS A 206 -39.80 9.53 2.24
N ASN A 207 -39.70 9.64 0.91
CA ASN A 207 -39.43 8.49 0.06
C ASN A 207 -38.04 7.91 0.38
N ARG A 208 -37.97 6.59 0.59
CA ARG A 208 -36.73 5.86 0.87
C ARG A 208 -35.62 6.16 -0.13
N ILE A 209 -35.94 6.24 -1.43
CA ILE A 209 -34.96 6.55 -2.49
C ILE A 209 -34.37 7.95 -2.27
N PHE A 210 -35.21 8.94 -1.94
CA PHE A 210 -34.77 10.30 -1.68
C PHE A 210 -33.92 10.38 -0.41
N GLN A 211 -34.36 9.74 0.68
CA GLN A 211 -33.65 9.75 1.97
C GLN A 211 -32.30 9.04 1.94
N GLU A 212 -32.17 7.96 1.17
CA GLU A 212 -30.92 7.20 1.10
C GLU A 212 -29.94 7.76 0.08
N LYS A 213 -30.42 8.31 -1.05
CA LYS A 213 -29.56 8.69 -2.18
C LYS A 213 -29.35 10.20 -2.33
N VAL A 214 -30.35 11.01 -2.03
CA VAL A 214 -30.33 12.45 -2.33
C VAL A 214 -30.07 13.26 -1.07
N LEU A 215 -30.84 13.02 -0.01
CA LEU A 215 -30.74 13.76 1.25
C LEU A 215 -29.35 13.72 1.92
N PRO A 216 -28.57 12.62 1.89
CA PRO A 216 -27.25 12.58 2.52
C PRO A 216 -26.16 13.32 1.75
N ILE A 217 -26.44 13.72 0.50
CA ILE A 217 -25.47 14.34 -0.40
C ILE A 217 -25.56 15.86 -0.27
N GLU A 218 -24.43 16.46 0.08
CA GLU A 218 -24.30 17.90 0.21
C GLU A 218 -24.45 18.57 -1.16
N GLY A 219 -25.20 19.68 -1.23
CA GLY A 219 -25.51 20.40 -2.47
C GLY A 219 -26.72 19.87 -3.25
N ALA A 220 -27.20 18.65 -2.98
CA ALA A 220 -28.30 18.05 -3.73
C ALA A 220 -29.65 18.79 -3.56
N LEU A 221 -29.94 19.27 -2.33
CA LEU A 221 -31.13 20.08 -2.09
C LEU A 221 -31.01 21.47 -2.72
N ASP A 222 -29.82 22.06 -2.71
CA ASP A 222 -29.58 23.37 -3.29
C ASP A 222 -29.70 23.32 -4.83
N PHE A 223 -29.25 22.22 -5.43
CA PHE A 223 -29.49 21.92 -6.84
C PHE A 223 -30.99 21.85 -7.18
N LEU A 224 -31.78 21.11 -6.38
CA LEU A 224 -33.22 21.03 -6.59
C LEU A 224 -33.91 22.39 -6.44
N LYS A 225 -33.49 23.22 -5.47
CA LYS A 225 -34.01 24.59 -5.34
C LYS A 225 -33.69 25.44 -6.57
N ALA A 226 -32.45 25.38 -7.07
CA ALA A 226 -32.03 26.08 -8.28
C ALA A 226 -32.76 25.58 -9.54
N ALA A 227 -33.12 24.29 -9.58
CA ALA A 227 -33.97 23.70 -10.61
C ALA A 227 -35.47 24.09 -10.49
N GLY A 228 -35.84 24.94 -9.52
CA GLY A 228 -37.20 25.46 -9.35
C GLY A 228 -38.09 24.66 -8.41
N PHE A 229 -37.53 23.74 -7.61
CA PHE A 229 -38.28 23.04 -6.57
C PHE A 229 -38.38 23.85 -5.27
N GLU A 230 -39.58 23.93 -4.72
CA GLU A 230 -39.84 24.55 -3.42
C GLU A 230 -40.30 23.51 -2.41
N GLN A 231 -39.81 23.60 -1.17
CA GLN A 231 -40.29 22.76 -0.09
C GLN A 231 -41.65 23.25 0.40
N LYS A 232 -42.66 22.37 0.35
CA LYS A 232 -44.03 22.61 0.82
C LYS A 232 -44.52 21.43 1.64
N LYS A 233 -45.25 21.71 2.71
CA LYS A 233 -45.97 20.69 3.48
C LYS A 233 -47.27 20.37 2.77
N LEU A 234 -47.46 19.11 2.41
CA LEU A 234 -48.67 18.62 1.75
C LEU A 234 -49.26 17.47 2.56
N LEU A 235 -50.58 17.35 2.52
CA LEU A 235 -51.29 16.23 3.12
C LEU A 235 -51.11 14.99 2.25
N HIS A 236 -50.57 13.93 2.85
CA HIS A 236 -50.44 12.61 2.24
C HIS A 236 -51.00 11.56 3.21
N ASN A 237 -52.08 10.89 2.83
CA ASN A 237 -52.76 9.89 3.66
C ASN A 237 -53.04 10.38 5.10
N GLU A 238 -53.66 11.57 5.21
CA GLU A 238 -54.06 12.21 6.49
C GLU A 238 -52.91 12.73 7.37
N ASN A 239 -51.64 12.53 6.97
CA ASN A 239 -50.48 13.11 7.63
C ASN A 239 -49.90 14.27 6.81
N GLU A 240 -49.43 15.32 7.48
CA GLU A 240 -48.65 16.38 6.84
C GLU A 240 -47.20 15.94 6.65
N GLU A 241 -46.73 15.94 5.40
CA GLU A 241 -45.37 15.55 5.06
C GLU A 241 -44.70 16.60 4.17
N ASP A 242 -43.37 16.65 4.22
CA ASP A 242 -42.57 17.55 3.38
C ASP A 242 -42.45 17.00 1.95
N PHE A 243 -42.82 17.83 0.99
CA PHE A 243 -42.67 17.59 -0.44
C PHE A 243 -41.82 18.69 -1.07
N LEU A 244 -41.04 18.33 -2.09
CA LEU A 244 -40.45 19.27 -3.02
C LEU A 244 -41.38 19.38 -4.24
N VAL A 245 -41.88 20.58 -4.50
CA VAL A 245 -42.79 20.85 -5.62
C VAL A 245 -42.11 21.77 -6.62
N TRP A 246 -41.97 21.30 -7.85
CA TRP A 246 -41.46 22.08 -8.97
C TRP A 246 -42.50 23.11 -9.43
N ASN A 247 -42.04 24.31 -9.74
CA ASN A 247 -42.86 25.39 -10.23
C ASN A 247 -42.35 25.88 -11.59
N PRO A 248 -43.17 25.81 -12.67
CA PRO A 248 -42.79 26.29 -14.00
C PRO A 248 -42.39 27.77 -14.04
N ASN A 249 -42.90 28.59 -13.10
CA ASN A 249 -42.59 30.01 -13.05
C ASN A 249 -41.18 30.32 -12.54
N ASN A 250 -40.56 29.37 -11.82
CA ASN A 250 -39.26 29.58 -11.18
C ASN A 250 -38.10 29.11 -12.06
N CYS A 251 -38.33 28.14 -12.95
CA CYS A 251 -37.30 27.57 -13.79
C CYS A 251 -37.91 27.05 -15.10
N ASN A 252 -37.37 27.49 -16.24
CA ASN A 252 -37.83 27.03 -17.55
C ASN A 252 -37.29 25.62 -17.87
N ILE A 253 -37.95 24.90 -18.78
CA ILE A 253 -37.53 23.56 -19.23
C ILE A 253 -36.13 23.61 -19.86
N GLU A 254 -35.82 24.67 -20.61
CA GLU A 254 -34.48 24.88 -21.19
C GLU A 254 -33.40 24.94 -20.10
N ASN A 255 -33.67 25.61 -18.98
CA ASN A 255 -32.75 25.65 -17.84
C ASN A 255 -32.60 24.27 -17.18
N LEU A 256 -33.68 23.49 -17.08
CA LEU A 256 -33.61 22.11 -16.57
C LEU A 256 -32.74 21.22 -17.45
N ILE A 257 -32.80 21.38 -18.78
CA ILE A 257 -31.95 20.65 -19.72
C ILE A 257 -30.47 21.02 -19.51
N ILE A 258 -30.16 22.31 -19.38
CA ILE A 258 -28.80 22.78 -19.09
C ILE A 258 -28.30 22.22 -17.76
N LEU A 259 -29.14 22.22 -16.71
CA LEU A 259 -28.79 21.68 -15.40
C LEU A 259 -28.60 20.16 -15.41
N ASP A 260 -29.42 19.42 -16.16
CA ASP A 260 -29.27 17.97 -16.29
C ASP A 260 -27.98 17.59 -17.05
N GLU A 261 -27.67 18.31 -18.13
CA GLU A 261 -26.41 18.13 -18.87
C GLU A 261 -25.21 18.46 -17.97
N ALA A 262 -25.24 19.60 -17.29
CA ALA A 262 -24.19 20.01 -16.36
C ALA A 262 -24.00 19.02 -15.21
N LEU A 263 -25.08 18.47 -14.66
CA LEU A 263 -25.02 17.48 -13.58
C LEU A 263 -24.30 16.18 -14.05
N LYS A 264 -24.52 15.78 -15.30
CA LYS A 264 -23.90 14.58 -15.90
C LYS A 264 -22.45 14.82 -16.31
N SER A 265 -22.09 16.04 -16.71
CA SER A 265 -20.73 16.40 -17.15
C SER A 265 -19.85 17.00 -16.07
N ALA A 266 -20.39 17.35 -14.89
CA ALA A 266 -19.63 18.00 -13.84
C ALA A 266 -18.50 17.12 -13.31
N GLU A 267 -17.28 17.65 -13.33
CA GLU A 267 -16.11 17.05 -12.71
C GLU A 267 -15.79 17.72 -11.37
N PRO A 268 -15.25 16.98 -10.39
CA PRO A 268 -14.83 17.56 -9.13
C PRO A 268 -13.65 18.51 -9.34
N ILE A 269 -13.57 19.57 -8.53
CA ILE A 269 -12.46 20.53 -8.59
C ILE A 269 -11.15 19.79 -8.27
N PRO A 270 -10.17 19.73 -9.20
CA PRO A 270 -8.95 18.98 -9.00
C PRO A 270 -8.07 19.70 -7.96
N ILE A 271 -7.65 18.94 -6.95
CA ILE A 271 -6.66 19.39 -5.97
C ILE A 271 -5.34 18.70 -6.33
N GLU A 272 -4.38 19.50 -6.76
CA GLU A 272 -3.08 19.04 -7.20
C GLU A 272 -2.13 18.95 -6.01
N LEU A 273 -1.28 17.93 -6.00
CA LEU A 273 -0.23 17.79 -5.01
C LEU A 273 0.82 18.86 -5.27
N ASP A 274 1.07 19.70 -4.26
CA ASP A 274 2.18 20.65 -4.35
C ASP A 274 3.50 19.89 -4.21
N ARG A 275 4.46 20.22 -5.08
CA ARG A 275 5.77 19.55 -5.09
C ARG A 275 6.59 19.88 -3.85
N ASN A 276 6.25 20.94 -3.13
CA ASN A 276 7.02 21.50 -2.03
C ASN A 276 8.51 21.52 -2.37
N LEU A 277 8.81 22.23 -3.46
CA LEU A 277 10.15 22.30 -4.01
C LEU A 277 11.09 22.87 -2.97
N GLN A 278 12.16 22.13 -2.67
CA GLN A 278 13.20 22.57 -1.77
C GLN A 278 14.57 22.34 -2.41
N VAL A 279 15.46 23.31 -2.24
CA VAL A 279 16.86 23.21 -2.67
C VAL A 279 17.73 23.07 -1.44
N LEU A 280 18.43 21.94 -1.34
CA LEU A 280 19.19 21.56 -0.16
C LEU A 280 20.67 21.36 -0.48
N MET A 281 21.52 21.74 0.46
CA MET A 281 22.93 21.34 0.44
C MET A 281 23.09 19.90 0.97
N PRO A 282 24.17 19.18 0.61
CA PRO A 282 24.42 17.81 1.08
C PRO A 282 24.52 17.65 2.61
N SER A 283 24.87 18.73 3.32
CA SER A 283 24.84 18.77 4.79
C SER A 283 23.41 18.79 5.34
N GLN A 284 22.55 19.65 4.77
CA GLN A 284 21.15 19.80 5.16
C GLN A 284 20.33 18.55 4.82
N ALA A 285 20.52 17.99 3.63
CA ALA A 285 19.82 16.78 3.20
C ALA A 285 20.14 15.56 4.09
N ARG A 286 21.29 15.52 4.76
CA ARG A 286 21.63 14.45 5.71
C ARG A 286 20.93 14.59 7.06
N MET A 287 20.59 15.81 7.47
CA MET A 287 19.91 16.08 8.73
C MET A 287 18.39 15.89 8.61
N ARG A 288 17.83 16.29 7.47
CA ARG A 288 16.39 16.28 7.20
C ARG A 288 15.94 14.94 6.60
N ASN A 289 15.84 13.86 7.35
CA ASN A 289 15.52 12.52 6.78
C ASN A 289 14.20 11.90 7.24
N GLU A 290 13.56 12.45 8.27
CA GLU A 290 12.35 11.86 8.81
C GLU A 290 11.12 12.26 7.98
N LEU A 291 10.13 11.36 7.88
CA LEU A 291 8.89 11.62 7.14
C LEU A 291 7.72 11.78 8.11
N PRO A 292 6.83 12.77 7.89
CA PRO A 292 5.64 12.95 8.70
C PRO A 292 4.70 11.75 8.65
N SER A 293 3.86 11.61 9.68
CA SER A 293 2.85 10.55 9.76
C SER A 293 1.83 10.57 8.59
N SER A 294 1.60 11.74 7.98
CA SER A 294 0.73 11.94 6.81
C SER A 294 1.20 11.22 5.54
N PHE A 295 2.49 10.83 5.46
CA PHE A 295 3.05 10.02 4.37
C PHE A 295 2.61 8.54 4.42
N PHE A 296 2.11 8.07 5.56
CA PHE A 296 1.79 6.66 5.78
C PHE A 296 0.29 6.41 5.59
N THR A 297 -0.04 5.29 4.93
CA THR A 297 -1.42 4.80 4.79
C THR A 297 -1.96 4.27 6.12
N ILE A 298 -1.07 3.74 6.95
CA ILE A 298 -1.38 3.06 8.21
C ILE A 298 -1.34 4.08 9.35
N THR A 299 -2.46 4.19 10.06
CA THR A 299 -2.54 4.97 11.30
C THR A 299 -1.65 4.35 12.38
N PRO A 300 -1.14 5.12 13.35
CA PRO A 300 -0.35 4.57 14.46
C PRO A 300 -1.09 3.48 15.27
N GLU A 301 -2.41 3.42 15.16
CA GLU A 301 -3.28 2.41 15.76
C GLU A 301 -3.26 1.08 14.97
N GLU A 302 -3.19 1.14 13.63
CA GLU A 302 -2.92 -0.04 12.81
C GLU A 302 -1.49 -0.57 13.00
N ILE A 303 -0.49 0.28 13.31
CA ILE A 303 0.89 -0.17 13.60
C ILE A 303 0.92 -1.09 14.82
N LYS A 304 0.18 -0.76 15.89
CA LYS A 304 0.06 -1.63 17.08
C LYS A 304 -0.58 -2.99 16.73
N ARG A 305 -1.58 -2.98 15.85
CA ARG A 305 -2.23 -4.21 15.36
C ARG A 305 -1.30 -5.03 14.47
N GLU A 306 -0.49 -4.38 13.63
CA GLU A 306 0.52 -5.02 12.78
C GLU A 306 1.68 -5.59 13.61
N GLN A 307 2.03 -4.97 14.74
CA GLN A 307 3.02 -5.49 15.68
C GLN A 307 2.53 -6.78 16.37
N GLN A 308 1.24 -6.85 16.69
CA GLN A 308 0.58 -8.05 17.20
C GLN A 308 0.54 -9.16 16.13
N LEU A 309 0.30 -8.80 14.87
CA LEU A 309 0.43 -9.71 13.72
C LEU A 309 1.90 -10.09 13.43
N ARG A 310 2.88 -9.28 13.83
CA ARG A 310 4.32 -9.58 13.74
C ARG A 310 4.73 -10.63 14.77
N SER A 311 4.20 -10.60 15.99
CA SER A 311 4.39 -11.72 16.93
C SER A 311 3.85 -13.04 16.35
N GLU A 312 2.70 -12.99 15.68
CA GLU A 312 2.16 -14.14 14.93
C GLU A 312 2.97 -14.47 13.65
N ALA A 313 3.71 -13.51 13.10
CA ALA A 313 4.58 -13.70 11.94
C ALA A 313 5.93 -14.31 12.32
N VAL A 314 6.43 -14.10 13.54
CA VAL A 314 7.62 -14.78 14.09
C VAL A 314 7.33 -16.26 14.26
N GLU A 315 6.14 -16.63 14.73
CA GLU A 315 5.67 -18.02 14.75
C GLU A 315 5.57 -18.61 13.32
N ARG A 316 5.11 -17.82 12.33
CA ARG A 316 5.12 -18.22 10.90
C ARG A 316 6.52 -18.26 10.26
N ASN A 317 7.50 -17.49 10.77
CA ASN A 317 8.87 -17.46 10.25
C ASN A 317 9.66 -18.73 10.59
N GLN A 318 9.15 -19.56 11.49
CA GLN A 318 9.65 -20.93 11.70
C GLN A 318 9.23 -21.88 10.55
N MET A 319 8.41 -21.43 9.60
CA MET A 319 7.98 -22.19 8.42
C MET A 319 8.69 -21.69 7.14
N LEU A 320 9.11 -22.63 6.28
CA LEU A 320 9.70 -22.31 4.98
C LEU A 320 8.73 -21.48 4.13
N ARG A 321 9.06 -20.21 3.90
CA ARG A 321 8.27 -19.29 3.07
C ARG A 321 8.47 -19.58 1.58
N THR A 322 7.35 -19.67 0.84
CA THR A 322 7.36 -19.72 -0.61
C THR A 322 7.68 -18.33 -1.20
N LYS A 323 8.21 -18.30 -2.44
CA LYS A 323 8.48 -17.04 -3.18
C LYS A 323 7.26 -16.11 -3.20
N ALA A 324 6.06 -16.67 -3.40
CA ALA A 324 4.80 -15.94 -3.41
C ALA A 324 4.45 -15.27 -2.05
N MET A 325 4.83 -15.88 -0.92
CA MET A 325 4.61 -15.27 0.39
C MET A 325 5.56 -14.08 0.65
N ARG A 326 6.80 -14.14 0.15
CA ARG A 326 7.76 -13.02 0.26
C ARG A 326 7.32 -11.84 -0.60
N GLU A 327 6.94 -12.11 -1.85
CA GLU A 327 6.46 -11.10 -2.79
C GLU A 327 5.18 -10.42 -2.29
N LYS A 328 4.23 -11.18 -1.71
CA LYS A 328 3.01 -10.62 -1.12
C LYS A 328 3.28 -9.74 0.11
N ASP A 329 4.24 -10.11 0.95
CA ASP A 329 4.62 -9.31 2.11
C ASP A 329 5.40 -8.05 1.69
N GLU A 330 6.26 -8.13 0.67
CA GLU A 330 6.90 -6.97 0.03
C GLU A 330 5.85 -6.01 -0.53
N GLN A 331 4.88 -6.52 -1.31
CA GLN A 331 3.79 -5.69 -1.84
C GLN A 331 2.96 -5.02 -0.73
N ARG A 332 2.77 -5.69 0.42
CA ARG A 332 2.09 -5.09 1.58
C ARG A 332 2.93 -3.95 2.19
N ALA A 333 4.26 -4.13 2.28
CA ALA A 333 5.16 -3.09 2.76
C ALA A 333 5.21 -1.88 1.82
N LEU A 334 5.18 -2.10 0.50
CA LEU A 334 5.17 -1.03 -0.49
C LEU A 334 3.88 -0.18 -0.46
N ARG A 335 2.72 -0.79 -0.16
CA ARG A 335 1.44 -0.08 0.01
C ARG A 335 1.32 0.74 1.30
N ARG A 336 2.37 0.73 2.14
CA ARG A 336 2.40 1.47 3.40
C ARG A 336 2.48 2.98 3.19
N TYR A 337 2.95 3.45 2.04
CA TYR A 337 3.20 4.86 1.77
C TYR A 337 2.20 5.41 0.75
N LYS A 338 1.75 6.65 0.98
CA LYS A 338 0.87 7.40 0.06
C LYS A 338 1.66 8.35 -0.83
N PHE A 339 2.77 8.86 -0.31
CA PHE A 339 3.62 9.84 -0.95
C PHE A 339 5.09 9.37 -0.90
N ALA A 340 5.89 9.95 -1.77
CA ALA A 340 7.32 9.72 -1.89
C ALA A 340 8.05 11.06 -1.97
N VAL A 341 9.22 11.15 -1.34
CA VAL A 341 10.12 12.30 -1.48
C VAL A 341 11.27 11.89 -2.39
N LEU A 342 11.44 12.62 -3.49
CA LEU A 342 12.54 12.40 -4.42
C LEU A 342 13.57 13.51 -4.26
N ARG A 343 14.84 13.12 -4.26
CA ARG A 343 16.00 14.01 -4.16
C ARG A 343 16.86 13.84 -5.39
N ILE A 344 16.83 14.80 -6.30
CA ILE A 344 17.67 14.83 -7.48
C ILE A 344 18.97 15.56 -7.11
N LYS A 345 20.06 14.81 -7.06
CA LYS A 345 21.40 15.32 -6.79
C LYS A 345 22.06 15.73 -8.11
N PHE A 346 22.44 17.00 -8.19
CA PHE A 346 23.16 17.56 -9.33
C PHE A 346 24.68 17.41 -9.20
N PRO A 347 25.43 17.48 -10.31
CA PRO A 347 26.89 17.37 -10.30
C PRO A 347 27.62 18.46 -9.51
N ASP A 348 27.01 19.63 -9.34
CA ASP A 348 27.48 20.73 -8.49
C ASP A 348 27.31 20.46 -6.98
N GLY A 349 26.68 19.32 -6.63
CA GLY A 349 26.41 18.91 -5.26
C GLY A 349 25.09 19.44 -4.71
N ILE A 350 24.33 20.23 -5.46
CA ILE A 350 23.01 20.72 -5.04
C ILE A 350 21.98 19.59 -5.13
N ILE A 351 21.04 19.56 -4.18
CA ILE A 351 19.97 18.57 -4.17
C ILE A 351 18.63 19.28 -4.33
N LEU A 352 17.93 18.99 -5.41
CA LEU A 352 16.55 19.38 -5.63
C LEU A 352 15.62 18.33 -5.03
N GLN A 353 14.79 18.73 -4.09
CA GLN A 353 13.83 17.86 -3.43
C GLN A 353 12.41 18.19 -3.88
N GLY A 354 11.63 17.14 -4.16
CA GLY A 354 10.21 17.25 -4.47
C GLY A 354 9.39 16.12 -3.83
N THR A 355 8.13 16.42 -3.54
CA THR A 355 7.14 15.48 -3.01
C THR A 355 6.21 15.02 -4.12
N PHE A 356 6.02 13.71 -4.22
CA PHE A 356 5.27 13.04 -5.28
C PHE A 356 4.30 12.01 -4.70
N SER A 357 3.26 11.64 -5.45
CA SER A 357 2.42 10.49 -5.06
C SER A 357 3.08 9.18 -5.48
N VAL A 358 2.94 8.12 -4.69
CA VAL A 358 3.52 6.81 -5.06
C VAL A 358 2.93 6.23 -6.36
N HIS A 359 1.71 6.66 -6.73
CA HIS A 359 1.02 6.22 -7.94
C HIS A 359 1.28 7.14 -9.13
N GLU A 360 2.09 8.17 -8.95
CA GLU A 360 2.44 9.10 -10.00
C GLU A 360 3.40 8.46 -11.00
N LYS A 361 3.28 8.86 -12.27
CA LYS A 361 4.19 8.43 -13.33
C LYS A 361 5.55 9.06 -13.15
N PHE A 362 6.60 8.34 -13.53
CA PHE A 362 7.95 8.88 -13.53
C PHE A 362 8.13 10.04 -14.52
N GLN A 363 7.32 10.08 -15.58
CA GLN A 363 7.24 11.22 -16.51
C GLN A 363 7.08 12.57 -15.77
N ASN A 364 6.21 12.63 -14.76
CA ASN A 364 5.96 13.87 -14.00
C ASN A 364 7.19 14.30 -13.19
N VAL A 365 8.09 13.38 -12.85
CA VAL A 365 9.36 13.69 -12.18
C VAL A 365 10.34 14.32 -13.17
N ILE A 366 10.37 13.81 -14.41
CA ILE A 366 11.19 14.37 -15.49
C ILE A 366 10.71 15.79 -15.82
N GLU A 367 9.40 15.98 -16.01
CA GLU A 367 8.78 17.30 -16.23
C GLU A 367 9.10 18.26 -15.07
N PHE A 368 9.01 17.79 -13.83
CA PHE A 368 9.42 18.59 -12.67
C PHE A 368 10.90 18.99 -12.71
N VAL A 369 11.81 18.12 -13.15
CA VAL A 369 13.21 18.51 -13.29
C VAL A 369 13.37 19.51 -14.42
N ASP A 370 12.78 19.25 -15.58
CA ASP A 370 12.82 20.12 -16.78
C ASP A 370 12.35 21.54 -16.46
N GLU A 371 11.22 21.70 -15.78
CA GLU A 371 10.68 23.00 -15.38
C GLU A 371 11.65 23.82 -14.51
N ASN A 372 12.59 23.18 -13.82
CA ASN A 372 13.55 23.80 -12.91
C ASN A 372 14.97 23.95 -13.50
N LEU A 373 15.23 23.44 -14.70
CA LEU A 373 16.52 23.57 -15.40
C LEU A 373 16.66 24.92 -16.09
N ILE A 374 17.86 25.48 -16.18
CA ILE A 374 18.07 26.76 -16.90
C ILE A 374 17.67 26.65 -18.39
N ASP A 375 17.93 25.49 -18.99
CA ASP A 375 17.63 25.21 -20.40
C ASP A 375 16.68 24.01 -20.49
N ASP A 376 15.41 24.31 -20.75
CA ASP A 376 14.31 23.33 -20.81
C ASP A 376 14.45 22.36 -22.03
N LYS A 377 15.51 22.45 -22.84
CA LYS A 377 15.73 21.62 -24.06
C LYS A 377 16.82 20.57 -23.93
N VAL A 378 17.28 20.33 -22.72
CA VAL A 378 18.42 19.45 -22.45
C VAL A 378 18.00 18.00 -22.25
N PHE A 379 18.61 17.08 -22.99
CA PHE A 379 18.47 15.65 -22.70
C PHE A 379 19.32 15.23 -21.51
N PHE A 380 18.66 14.97 -20.37
CA PHE A 380 19.28 14.42 -19.18
C PHE A 380 18.74 13.01 -18.87
N SER A 381 19.45 12.29 -18.00
CA SER A 381 19.00 11.00 -17.48
C SER A 381 19.22 10.93 -15.98
N LEU A 382 18.23 10.37 -15.27
CA LEU A 382 18.28 10.17 -13.83
C LEU A 382 18.77 8.74 -13.55
N VAL A 383 19.79 8.64 -12.70
CA VAL A 383 20.42 7.38 -12.33
C VAL A 383 20.09 7.07 -10.87
N THR A 384 19.65 5.85 -10.58
CA THR A 384 19.49 5.42 -9.20
C THR A 384 20.86 5.24 -8.54
N PRO A 385 20.95 5.20 -7.19
CA PRO A 385 22.21 4.97 -6.50
C PRO A 385 22.84 3.61 -6.85
N ASP A 386 22.02 2.67 -7.33
CA ASP A 386 22.44 1.35 -7.81
C ASP A 386 23.08 1.39 -9.21
N GLY A 387 23.19 2.57 -9.82
CA GLY A 387 23.75 2.77 -11.16
C GLY A 387 22.77 2.45 -12.30
N ILE A 388 21.49 2.24 -12.00
CA ILE A 388 20.47 1.95 -13.01
C ILE A 388 20.01 3.27 -13.63
N LYS A 389 20.23 3.42 -14.93
CA LYS A 389 19.69 4.56 -15.69
C LYS A 389 18.20 4.37 -15.93
N LEU A 390 17.40 5.35 -15.54
CA LEU A 390 15.97 5.37 -15.80
C LEU A 390 15.75 5.92 -17.22
N ILE A 391 15.49 5.01 -18.16
CA ILE A 391 15.30 5.28 -19.60
C ILE A 391 13.81 5.57 -19.87
N GLU A 392 13.46 6.02 -21.06
CA GLU A 392 12.09 6.31 -21.53
C GLU A 392 11.07 5.18 -21.22
N GLU A 393 11.48 3.90 -21.25
CA GLU A 393 10.61 2.77 -20.87
C GLU A 393 10.15 2.79 -19.40
N CYS A 394 10.77 3.62 -18.56
CA CYS A 394 10.40 3.83 -17.17
C CYS A 394 9.42 5.00 -16.99
N TYR A 395 9.18 5.83 -17.99
CA TYR A 395 8.40 7.07 -17.86
C TYR A 395 6.93 6.79 -17.55
N ASP A 396 6.40 5.73 -18.14
CA ASP A 396 5.03 5.27 -17.89
C ASP A 396 4.86 4.46 -16.60
N LYS A 397 5.96 4.05 -15.95
CA LYS A 397 5.91 3.28 -14.70
C LYS A 397 5.66 4.20 -13.51
N THR A 398 4.97 3.67 -12.52
CA THR A 398 4.72 4.41 -11.28
C THR A 398 5.94 4.41 -10.36
N LEU A 399 6.06 5.42 -9.49
CA LEU A 399 7.14 5.47 -8.49
C LEU A 399 7.15 4.24 -7.57
N LEU A 400 5.98 3.68 -7.29
CA LEU A 400 5.80 2.41 -6.56
C LEU A 400 6.45 1.23 -7.30
N GLU A 401 6.25 1.11 -8.61
CA GLU A 401 6.82 0.06 -9.44
C GLU A 401 8.34 0.17 -9.56
N LEU A 402 8.83 1.40 -9.65
CA LEU A 402 10.26 1.71 -9.68
C LEU A 402 10.93 1.59 -8.29
N ARG A 403 10.15 1.29 -7.24
CA ARG A 403 10.62 1.19 -5.84
C ARG A 403 11.29 2.47 -5.33
N LEU A 404 10.90 3.64 -5.86
CA LEU A 404 11.42 4.95 -5.47
C LEU A 404 10.65 5.50 -4.24
N ILE A 405 10.44 4.64 -3.24
CA ILE A 405 9.63 4.95 -2.06
C ILE A 405 10.33 4.49 -0.76
N PRO A 406 10.10 5.16 0.38
CA PRO A 406 9.38 6.43 0.52
C PRO A 406 10.26 7.66 0.29
N THR A 407 11.58 7.50 0.36
CA THR A 407 12.58 8.52 0.03
C THR A 407 13.57 7.90 -0.95
N ALA A 408 13.81 8.55 -2.08
CA ALA A 408 14.80 8.09 -3.06
C ALA A 408 15.70 9.24 -3.48
N ILE A 409 16.98 8.93 -3.65
CA ILE A 409 17.97 9.86 -4.18
C ILE A 409 18.28 9.41 -5.61
N LEU A 410 18.19 10.33 -6.56
CA LEU A 410 18.51 10.13 -7.97
C LEU A 410 19.66 11.05 -8.33
N GLU A 411 20.62 10.56 -9.10
CA GLU A 411 21.73 11.36 -9.60
C GLU A 411 21.40 11.88 -11.00
N PHE A 412 21.52 13.19 -11.17
CA PHE A 412 21.35 13.84 -12.46
C PHE A 412 22.59 13.62 -13.31
N SER A 413 22.41 13.08 -14.52
CA SER A 413 23.49 12.86 -15.47
C SER A 413 23.12 13.37 -16.86
N TRP A 414 24.04 14.12 -17.46
CA TRP A 414 23.93 14.63 -18.82
C TRP A 414 24.89 13.85 -19.74
N ASN A 415 24.42 13.44 -20.92
CA ASN A 415 25.32 13.01 -22.01
C ASN A 415 26.31 14.10 -22.45
N THR A 416 27.55 14.00 -21.97
CA THR A 416 28.67 14.93 -22.17
C THR A 416 29.24 14.96 -23.60
N THR A 417 28.50 14.51 -24.61
CA THR A 417 29.00 14.45 -26.00
C THR A 417 29.15 15.82 -26.64
N ASP A 418 28.35 16.82 -26.23
CA ASP A 418 28.42 18.19 -26.76
C ASP A 418 29.05 19.14 -25.74
N LYS A 419 30.39 19.14 -25.68
CA LYS A 419 31.17 20.04 -24.79
C LYS A 419 30.97 21.54 -25.10
N GLU A 420 30.37 21.88 -26.24
CA GLU A 420 30.07 23.26 -26.63
C GLU A 420 28.79 23.82 -25.98
N ASN A 421 27.92 22.96 -25.44
CA ASN A 421 26.67 23.32 -24.75
C ASN A 421 26.70 22.96 -23.25
N MET A 422 27.84 23.12 -22.57
CA MET A 422 27.85 23.06 -21.11
C MET A 422 27.08 24.26 -20.54
N PRO A 423 25.99 24.06 -19.79
CA PRO A 423 25.26 25.17 -19.20
C PRO A 423 26.14 25.79 -18.11
N LYS A 424 26.06 27.12 -17.94
CA LYS A 424 26.83 27.85 -16.92
C LYS A 424 26.36 27.53 -15.48
N GLY A 425 25.19 26.90 -15.34
CA GLY A 425 24.60 26.38 -14.12
C GLY A 425 23.52 25.35 -14.47
N TYR A 426 23.09 24.54 -13.51
CA TYR A 426 22.09 23.49 -13.78
C TYR A 426 20.66 23.97 -13.52
N LEU A 427 20.42 24.59 -12.36
CA LEU A 427 19.10 25.06 -11.92
C LEU A 427 18.88 26.55 -12.17
N LYS A 428 17.63 26.97 -12.42
CA LYS A 428 17.24 28.39 -12.57
C LYS A 428 17.67 29.22 -11.36
N GLU A 429 18.05 30.49 -11.58
CA GLU A 429 18.48 31.39 -10.51
C GLU A 429 17.40 31.59 -9.44
N ASP A 430 16.12 31.65 -9.85
CA ASP A 430 14.98 31.73 -8.94
C ASP A 430 14.89 30.49 -8.03
N VAL A 431 15.19 29.31 -8.57
CA VAL A 431 15.21 28.04 -7.83
C VAL A 431 16.37 28.02 -6.83
N LEU A 432 17.54 28.50 -7.25
CA LEU A 432 18.71 28.64 -6.38
C LEU A 432 18.51 29.65 -5.24
N SER A 433 17.63 30.64 -5.41
CA SER A 433 17.28 31.59 -4.35
C SER A 433 16.58 30.92 -3.15
N TYR A 434 15.95 29.75 -3.36
CA TYR A 434 15.35 28.93 -2.31
C TYR A 434 16.35 28.09 -1.51
N ILE A 435 17.66 28.18 -1.78
CA ILE A 435 18.68 27.59 -0.92
C ILE A 435 18.54 28.23 0.46
N GLN A 436 17.96 27.49 1.39
CA GLN A 436 17.80 27.94 2.76
C GLN A 436 19.21 28.12 3.35
N ALA A 437 19.57 29.35 3.71
CA ALA A 437 20.76 29.61 4.51
C ALA A 437 20.60 28.88 5.86
N VAL A 438 21.67 28.20 6.29
CA VAL A 438 21.73 27.46 7.56
C VAL A 438 21.53 28.40 8.74
#